data_AF-U9SKU1-F1
#
_entry.id   AF-U9SKU1-F1
#
_cell.length_a   1.000
_cell.length_b   1.000
_cell.length_c   1.000
_cell.angle_alpha   90.00
_cell.angle_beta   90.00
_cell.angle_gamma   90.00
#
_symmetry.space_group_name_H-M   'P 1'
#
loop_
_entity.id
_entity.type
_entity.pdbx_description
1 polymer ?
#
loop_
_entity_poly.entity_id
_entity_poly.type
_entity_poly.pdbx_seq_one_letter_code
_entity_poly.pdbx_strand_id
1 'polypeptide(L)'
;MNDLPGNPIAWDIWGEEGSSASAIRKGSRKIARRADYMMVVQLGKNAELEIVYLETGRPNSSQDKRVRDHKKLIRFSKDSIDTTRSILKLKKIFNQPSRRQNLTIFTINIAGDVIELYAMRKESGIYKYCLIEEATIPLHMTSPSAVYPLIHALMTLRTAVACTIHKILYSSDSGDSEHSSSEMVVTVMTPKIHRIEISYM
;
A
#
# COMPACT_ATOMS: atom_id res chain seq x y z
N MET A 1 9.38 16.47 6.87
CA MET A 1 9.59 15.34 5.95
C MET A 1 9.22 15.82 4.56
N ASN A 2 10.06 16.66 3.95
CA ASN A 2 9.70 17.44 2.74
C ASN A 2 10.59 17.16 1.52
N ASP A 3 11.60 16.29 1.63
CA ASP A 3 12.66 16.23 0.61
C ASP A 3 12.63 14.92 -0.19
N LEU A 4 11.55 14.70 -0.94
CA LEU A 4 11.59 13.82 -2.12
C LEU A 4 11.35 14.66 -3.39
N PRO A 5 12.16 14.47 -4.46
CA PRO A 5 12.09 15.33 -5.64
C PRO A 5 10.83 15.00 -6.44
N GLY A 6 9.88 15.95 -6.49
CA GLY A 6 8.57 15.78 -7.12
C GLY A 6 7.54 15.19 -6.15
N ASN A 7 7.30 15.88 -5.03
CA ASN A 7 6.47 15.38 -3.92
C ASN A 7 5.05 14.99 -4.38
N PRO A 8 4.70 13.69 -4.45
CA PRO A 8 3.30 13.32 -4.40
C PRO A 8 2.74 13.83 -3.08
N ILE A 9 1.72 14.68 -3.14
CA ILE A 9 1.09 15.15 -1.94
C ILE A 9 0.10 14.06 -1.52
N ALA A 10 0.35 13.46 -0.35
CA ALA A 10 -0.58 12.56 0.30
C ALA A 10 -1.37 13.35 1.34
N TRP A 11 -2.68 13.13 1.38
CA TRP A 11 -3.57 13.73 2.36
C TRP A 11 -4.64 12.74 2.79
N ASP A 12 -5.20 13.03 3.95
CA ASP A 12 -6.05 12.14 4.71
C ASP A 12 -7.46 12.70 4.79
N ILE A 13 -8.44 11.85 4.50
CA ILE A 13 -9.85 12.21 4.52
C ILE A 13 -10.55 11.36 5.58
N TRP A 14 -10.98 12.01 6.65
CA TRP A 14 -11.83 11.42 7.66
C TRP A 14 -13.26 11.42 7.18
N GLY A 15 -13.91 10.26 7.12
CA GLY A 15 -15.36 10.04 7.04
C GLY A 15 -16.16 10.88 6.03
N GLU A 16 -16.18 12.19 6.11
CA GLU A 16 -17.06 13.16 5.46
C GLU A 16 -17.34 12.88 3.98
N GLU A 17 -16.34 12.47 3.21
CA GLU A 17 -16.48 12.19 1.78
C GLU A 17 -16.64 10.69 1.47
N GLY A 18 -17.61 10.36 0.61
CA GLY A 18 -17.75 9.01 0.07
C GLY A 18 -16.65 8.72 -0.94
N SER A 19 -16.16 7.47 -0.97
CA SER A 19 -15.14 7.02 -1.93
C SER A 19 -15.56 7.33 -3.37
N SER A 20 -14.74 8.11 -4.07
CA SER A 20 -14.87 8.38 -5.50
C SER A 20 -14.76 7.10 -6.31
N ALA A 21 -13.90 6.16 -5.89
CA ALA A 21 -13.79 4.86 -6.54
C ALA A 21 -15.14 4.11 -6.50
N SER A 22 -15.79 4.09 -5.33
CA SER A 22 -17.11 3.47 -5.20
C SER A 22 -18.21 4.24 -5.92
N ALA A 23 -18.13 5.59 -5.94
CA ALA A 23 -19.05 6.44 -6.67
C ALA A 23 -19.02 6.15 -8.17
N ILE A 24 -17.83 6.01 -8.76
CA ILE A 24 -17.64 5.70 -10.18
C ILE A 24 -18.24 4.35 -10.52
N ARG A 25 -17.96 3.31 -9.72
CA ARG A 25 -18.55 1.98 -9.97
C ARG A 25 -20.07 2.01 -9.90
N LYS A 26 -20.63 2.77 -8.95
CA LYS A 26 -22.09 2.88 -8.77
C LYS A 26 -22.76 3.90 -9.70
N GLY A 27 -21.98 4.72 -10.41
CA GLY A 27 -22.47 5.82 -11.25
C GLY A 27 -23.02 7.04 -10.49
N SER A 28 -22.88 7.09 -9.15
CA SER A 28 -23.41 8.21 -8.35
C SER A 28 -22.70 8.36 -7.00
N ARG A 29 -22.36 9.60 -6.66
CA ARG A 29 -21.77 9.98 -5.35
C ARG A 29 -22.76 9.81 -4.19
N LYS A 30 -24.06 10.02 -4.40
CA LYS A 30 -25.09 9.91 -3.35
C LYS A 30 -25.19 8.51 -2.74
N ILE A 31 -24.80 7.50 -3.50
CA ILE A 31 -24.83 6.09 -3.08
C ILE A 31 -23.42 5.52 -2.89
N ALA A 32 -22.38 6.33 -3.02
CA ALA A 32 -21.01 5.91 -2.80
C ALA A 32 -20.84 5.34 -1.39
N ARG A 33 -20.00 4.31 -1.25
CA ARG A 33 -19.66 3.82 0.10
C ARG A 33 -18.72 4.82 0.77
N ARG A 34 -18.89 4.97 2.07
CA ARG A 34 -18.07 5.82 2.94
C ARG A 34 -17.23 4.92 3.83
N ALA A 35 -15.92 5.10 3.80
CA ALA A 35 -15.02 4.51 4.79
C ALA A 35 -15.00 5.41 6.04
N ASP A 36 -14.60 4.87 7.18
CA ASP A 36 -14.40 5.72 8.36
C ASP A 36 -13.23 6.68 8.15
N TYR A 37 -12.20 6.20 7.43
CA TYR A 37 -11.08 6.99 7.00
C TYR A 37 -10.52 6.48 5.66
N MET A 38 -9.97 7.40 4.88
CA MET A 38 -9.39 7.13 3.58
C MET A 38 -8.16 8.00 3.35
N MET A 39 -7.07 7.39 2.88
CA MET A 39 -5.87 8.11 2.45
C MET A 39 -5.87 8.24 0.94
N VAL A 40 -5.65 9.45 0.45
CA VAL A 40 -5.58 9.77 -0.98
C VAL A 40 -4.18 10.29 -1.29
N VAL A 41 -3.60 9.76 -2.36
CA VAL A 41 -2.31 10.23 -2.87
C VAL A 41 -2.50 10.92 -4.22
N GLN A 42 -1.87 12.07 -4.37
CA GLN A 42 -1.77 12.76 -5.65
C GLN A 42 -0.59 12.20 -6.45
N LEU A 43 -0.90 11.58 -7.58
CA LEU A 43 0.07 11.06 -8.53
C LEU A 43 0.20 12.06 -9.70
N GLY A 44 1.24 12.90 -9.68
CA GLY A 44 1.46 13.91 -10.72
C GLY A 44 0.41 15.03 -10.71
N LYS A 45 0.11 15.61 -11.88
CA LYS A 45 -0.82 16.77 -11.99
C LYS A 45 -2.28 16.34 -11.81
N ASN A 46 -2.80 16.47 -10.59
CA ASN A 46 -4.21 16.30 -10.22
C ASN A 46 -4.80 14.92 -10.54
N ALA A 47 -4.00 13.84 -10.48
CA ALA A 47 -4.53 12.48 -10.50
C ALA A 47 -4.54 11.96 -9.06
N GLU A 48 -5.73 11.72 -8.53
CA GLU A 48 -5.92 11.28 -7.14
C GLU A 48 -6.19 9.79 -7.12
N LEU A 49 -5.49 9.09 -6.22
CA LEU A 49 -5.66 7.67 -6.00
C LEU A 49 -5.96 7.41 -4.52
N GLU A 50 -7.09 6.77 -4.26
CA GLU A 50 -7.46 6.26 -2.94
C GLU A 50 -6.62 5.01 -2.65
N ILE A 51 -5.63 5.11 -1.75
CA ILE A 51 -4.61 4.07 -1.55
C ILE A 51 -4.75 3.30 -0.23
N VAL A 52 -5.36 3.90 0.80
CA VAL A 52 -5.68 3.23 2.06
C VAL A 52 -7.14 3.45 2.44
N TYR A 53 -7.82 2.41 2.91
CA TYR A 53 -9.13 2.52 3.56
C TYR A 53 -9.08 1.94 4.97
N LEU A 54 -9.74 2.60 5.91
CA LEU A 54 -9.86 2.15 7.29
C LEU A 54 -11.34 2.07 7.68
N GLU A 55 -11.69 0.94 8.27
CA GLU A 55 -12.93 0.78 9.06
C GLU A 55 -12.53 0.56 10.51
N THR A 56 -13.24 1.22 11.40
CA THR A 56 -13.02 1.12 12.83
C THR A 56 -14.27 0.68 13.57
N GLY A 57 -14.04 0.11 14.74
CA GLY A 57 -15.06 -0.41 15.62
C GLY A 57 -14.84 0.01 17.05
N ARG A 58 -15.86 -0.27 17.86
CA ARG A 58 -15.74 -0.13 19.31
C ARG A 58 -14.76 -1.19 19.86
N PRO A 59 -14.12 -0.94 21.01
CA PRO A 59 -13.32 -1.92 21.74
C PRO A 59 -13.98 -3.29 21.97
N ASN A 60 -15.30 -3.33 22.04
CA ASN A 60 -16.09 -4.56 22.22
C ASN A 60 -16.83 -4.98 20.93
N SER A 61 -16.29 -4.65 19.76
CA SER A 61 -16.90 -5.03 18.49
C SER A 61 -17.00 -6.54 18.35
N SER A 62 -18.12 -7.02 17.82
CA SER A 62 -18.32 -8.44 17.57
C SER A 62 -17.52 -8.93 16.36
N GLN A 63 -17.30 -10.24 16.29
CA GLN A 63 -16.72 -10.90 15.13
C GLN A 63 -17.54 -10.63 13.85
N ASP A 64 -18.87 -10.54 13.96
CA ASP A 64 -19.73 -10.19 12.82
C ASP A 64 -19.42 -8.81 12.25
N LYS A 65 -19.10 -7.82 13.11
CA LYS A 65 -18.63 -6.52 12.64
C LYS A 65 -17.32 -6.64 11.90
N ARG A 66 -16.32 -7.36 12.46
CA ARG A 66 -15.03 -7.62 11.80
C ARG A 66 -15.22 -8.19 10.40
N VAL A 67 -16.10 -9.19 10.24
CA VAL A 67 -16.41 -9.82 8.94
C VAL A 67 -17.14 -8.86 7.98
N ARG A 68 -18.09 -8.07 8.47
CA ARG A 68 -18.80 -7.08 7.63
C ARG A 68 -17.84 -6.00 7.11
N ASP A 69 -16.99 -5.48 7.97
CA ASP A 69 -16.02 -4.44 7.64
C ASP A 69 -14.98 -4.99 6.66
N HIS A 70 -14.50 -6.22 6.89
CA HIS A 70 -13.62 -6.92 5.95
C HIS A 70 -14.23 -7.04 4.54
N LYS A 71 -15.50 -7.44 4.42
CA LYS A 71 -16.21 -7.49 3.11
C LYS A 71 -16.36 -6.10 2.47
N LYS A 72 -16.56 -5.07 3.27
CA LYS A 72 -16.67 -3.68 2.82
C LYS A 72 -15.32 -3.19 2.29
N LEU A 73 -14.24 -3.43 3.02
CA LEU A 73 -12.85 -3.11 2.66
C LEU A 73 -12.40 -3.80 1.38
N ILE A 74 -12.65 -5.11 1.22
CA ILE A 74 -12.39 -5.83 -0.05
C ILE A 74 -13.05 -5.13 -1.23
N ARG A 75 -14.28 -4.65 -1.05
CA ARG A 75 -15.01 -3.97 -2.12
C ARG A 75 -14.38 -2.62 -2.44
N PHE A 76 -13.99 -1.84 -1.43
CA PHE A 76 -13.27 -0.58 -1.66
C PHE A 76 -11.98 -0.79 -2.43
N SER A 77 -11.16 -1.76 -2.01
CA SER A 77 -9.89 -2.06 -2.68
C SER A 77 -10.10 -2.45 -4.15
N LYS A 78 -11.08 -3.30 -4.42
CA LYS A 78 -11.43 -3.69 -5.79
C LYS A 78 -11.89 -2.50 -6.62
N ASP A 79 -12.81 -1.70 -6.08
CA ASP A 79 -13.34 -0.51 -6.73
C ASP A 79 -12.18 0.46 -7.07
N SER A 80 -11.26 0.70 -6.13
CA SER A 80 -10.08 1.57 -6.33
C SER A 80 -9.17 1.07 -7.46
N ILE A 81 -8.78 -0.20 -7.43
CA ILE A 81 -7.96 -0.81 -8.49
C ILE A 81 -8.63 -0.66 -9.86
N ASP A 82 -9.93 -0.91 -9.95
CA ASP A 82 -10.65 -0.83 -11.23
C ASP A 82 -10.78 0.60 -11.74
N THR A 83 -10.89 1.58 -10.84
CA THR A 83 -10.99 2.99 -11.25
C THR A 83 -9.73 3.54 -11.88
N THR A 84 -8.56 2.93 -11.63
CA THR A 84 -7.33 3.29 -12.34
C THR A 84 -7.43 3.15 -13.85
N ARG A 85 -8.35 2.31 -14.36
CA ARG A 85 -8.61 2.13 -15.80
C ARG A 85 -9.71 3.05 -16.34
N SER A 86 -10.62 3.52 -15.50
CA SER A 86 -11.78 4.32 -15.92
C SER A 86 -11.52 5.83 -15.86
N ILE A 87 -10.75 6.31 -14.89
CA ILE A 87 -10.43 7.72 -14.75
C ILE A 87 -9.30 8.07 -15.72
N LEU A 88 -9.54 8.98 -16.66
CA LEU A 88 -8.58 9.34 -17.73
C LEU A 88 -7.18 9.68 -17.19
N LYS A 89 -7.09 10.43 -16.09
CA LYS A 89 -5.81 10.84 -15.50
C LYS A 89 -5.03 9.66 -14.91
N LEU A 90 -5.70 8.81 -14.13
CA LEU A 90 -5.09 7.58 -13.60
C LEU A 90 -4.75 6.61 -14.73
N LYS A 91 -5.62 6.48 -15.73
CA LYS A 91 -5.39 5.64 -16.91
C LYS A 91 -4.10 6.02 -17.61
N LYS A 92 -3.78 7.31 -17.76
CA LYS A 92 -2.51 7.75 -18.33
C LYS A 92 -1.30 7.27 -17.52
N ILE A 93 -1.38 7.28 -16.20
CA ILE A 93 -0.31 6.82 -15.29
C ILE A 93 -0.18 5.29 -15.33
N PHE A 94 -1.30 4.59 -15.23
CA PHE A 94 -1.38 3.13 -15.17
C PHE A 94 -1.52 2.48 -16.56
N ASN A 95 -1.32 3.21 -17.66
CA ASN A 95 -1.22 2.59 -18.98
C ASN A 95 0.06 1.74 -19.08
N GLN A 96 1.08 2.00 -18.27
CA GLN A 96 2.29 1.18 -18.19
C GLN A 96 2.03 -0.10 -17.37
N PRO A 97 2.40 -1.30 -17.89
CA PRO A 97 2.24 -2.55 -17.16
C PRO A 97 3.02 -2.60 -15.84
N SER A 98 4.25 -2.08 -15.81
CA SER A 98 5.12 -2.01 -14.62
C SER A 98 4.42 -1.29 -13.45
N ARG A 99 3.86 -0.10 -13.70
CA ARG A 99 3.07 0.66 -12.72
C ARG A 99 1.81 -0.07 -12.27
N ARG A 100 1.14 -0.80 -13.17
CA ARG A 100 -0.03 -1.62 -12.82
C ARG A 100 0.31 -2.77 -11.90
N GLN A 101 1.44 -3.44 -12.13
CA GLN A 101 1.88 -4.56 -11.30
C GLN A 101 2.30 -4.11 -9.89
N ASN A 102 2.74 -2.85 -9.78
CA ASN A 102 3.12 -2.20 -8.52
C ASN A 102 1.93 -1.63 -7.73
N LEU A 103 0.73 -1.55 -8.33
CA LEU A 103 -0.46 -1.03 -7.65
C LEU A 103 -0.91 -1.99 -6.55
N THR A 104 -0.87 -1.50 -5.32
CA THR A 104 -1.41 -2.16 -4.13
C THR A 104 -2.30 -1.17 -3.40
N ILE A 105 -3.49 -1.62 -3.02
CA ILE A 105 -4.42 -0.88 -2.16
C ILE A 105 -4.40 -1.51 -0.79
N PHE A 106 -4.21 -0.71 0.25
CA PHE A 106 -4.12 -1.19 1.62
C PHE A 106 -5.44 -0.96 2.35
N THR A 107 -5.73 -1.85 3.29
CA THR A 107 -6.91 -1.74 4.14
C THR A 107 -6.56 -2.04 5.58
N ILE A 108 -7.19 -1.30 6.47
CA ILE A 108 -7.05 -1.43 7.91
C ILE A 108 -8.43 -1.77 8.46
N ASN A 109 -8.52 -2.87 9.19
CA ASN A 109 -9.72 -3.24 9.93
C ASN A 109 -9.40 -3.20 11.41
N ILE A 110 -10.01 -2.27 12.14
CA ILE A 110 -9.92 -2.22 13.59
C ILE A 110 -11.26 -2.69 14.14
N ALA A 111 -11.27 -3.89 14.72
CA ALA A 111 -12.48 -4.46 15.30
C ALA A 111 -12.14 -5.06 16.67
N GLY A 112 -12.67 -4.41 17.72
CA GLY A 112 -12.37 -4.79 19.08
C GLY A 112 -11.02 -4.23 19.51
N ASP A 113 -10.15 -5.09 19.99
CA ASP A 113 -8.75 -4.82 20.31
C ASP A 113 -7.80 -5.38 19.24
N VAL A 114 -8.27 -5.77 18.05
CA VAL A 114 -7.42 -6.28 16.98
C VAL A 114 -7.36 -5.28 15.83
N ILE A 115 -6.16 -5.03 15.32
CA ILE A 115 -5.90 -4.37 14.05
C ILE A 115 -5.42 -5.41 13.03
N GLU A 116 -6.09 -5.45 11.88
CA GLU A 116 -5.68 -6.25 10.73
C GLU A 116 -5.29 -5.34 9.57
N LEU A 117 -4.12 -5.58 9.00
CA LEU A 117 -3.60 -4.89 7.83
C LEU A 117 -3.64 -5.82 6.64
N TYR A 118 -4.32 -5.41 5.58
CA TYR A 118 -4.39 -6.17 4.33
C TYR A 118 -3.88 -5.35 3.15
N ALA A 119 -3.42 -6.07 2.14
CA ALA A 119 -3.08 -5.53 0.83
C ALA A 119 -3.88 -6.24 -0.25
N MET A 120 -4.48 -5.46 -1.15
CA MET A 120 -5.05 -5.94 -2.40
C MET A 120 -4.17 -5.56 -3.57
N ARG A 121 -3.87 -6.54 -4.43
CA ARG A 121 -3.27 -6.30 -5.75
C ARG A 121 -3.99 -7.11 -6.83
N LYS A 122 -3.86 -6.66 -8.08
CA LYS A 122 -4.41 -7.38 -9.24
C LYS A 122 -3.29 -7.91 -10.11
N GLU A 123 -3.09 -9.23 -10.06
CA GLU A 123 -2.07 -9.94 -10.83
C GLU A 123 -2.74 -10.78 -11.90
N SER A 124 -2.34 -10.62 -13.17
CA SER A 124 -2.89 -11.39 -14.30
C SER A 124 -4.43 -11.39 -14.36
N GLY A 125 -5.05 -10.28 -13.95
CA GLY A 125 -6.51 -10.12 -13.92
C GLY A 125 -7.19 -10.63 -12.64
N ILE A 126 -6.49 -11.35 -11.78
CA ILE A 126 -6.99 -11.92 -10.52
C ILE A 126 -6.66 -10.97 -9.36
N TYR A 127 -7.65 -10.70 -8.51
CA TYR A 127 -7.42 -9.95 -7.27
C TYR A 127 -6.90 -10.89 -6.19
N LYS A 128 -5.76 -10.53 -5.62
CA LYS A 128 -5.19 -11.17 -4.43
C LYS A 128 -5.36 -10.21 -3.26
N TYR A 129 -5.98 -10.69 -2.20
CA TYR A 129 -6.20 -9.94 -0.96
C TYR A 129 -5.53 -10.69 0.18
N CYS A 130 -4.42 -10.14 0.67
CA CYS A 130 -3.50 -10.83 1.57
C CYS A 130 -3.42 -10.09 2.90
N LEU A 131 -3.48 -10.84 4.01
CA LEU A 131 -3.13 -10.32 5.33
C LEU A 131 -1.62 -10.02 5.31
N ILE A 132 -1.26 -8.80 5.67
CA ILE A 132 0.13 -8.37 5.84
C ILE A 132 0.52 -8.60 7.29
N GLU A 133 -0.30 -8.10 8.21
CA GLU A 133 0.02 -8.14 9.63
C GLU A 133 -1.25 -8.04 10.47
N GLU A 134 -1.24 -8.69 11.63
CA GLU A 134 -2.29 -8.62 12.65
C GLU A 134 -1.61 -8.31 13.99
N ALA A 135 -2.18 -7.38 14.76
CA ALA A 135 -1.69 -7.05 16.08
C ALA A 135 -2.84 -6.74 17.04
N THR A 136 -2.61 -6.98 18.34
CA THR A 136 -3.51 -6.54 19.40
C THR A 136 -3.19 -5.09 19.78
N ILE A 137 -4.23 -4.27 19.91
CA ILE A 137 -4.20 -2.92 20.43
C ILE A 137 -4.26 -3.03 21.97
N PRO A 138 -3.23 -2.56 22.69
CA PRO A 138 -3.23 -2.59 24.15
C PRO A 138 -4.20 -1.55 24.72
N LEU A 139 -5.47 -1.92 24.89
CA LEU A 139 -6.53 -1.05 25.42
C LEU A 139 -6.54 -0.93 26.96
N HIS A 140 -5.82 -1.81 27.65
CA HIS A 140 -5.68 -1.83 29.10
C HIS A 140 -4.20 -1.71 29.51
N MET A 141 -3.93 -1.56 30.81
CA MET A 141 -2.56 -1.60 31.34
C MET A 141 -1.89 -2.93 30.94
N THR A 142 -1.00 -2.88 29.96
CA THR A 142 -0.21 -4.02 29.48
C THR A 142 1.27 -3.79 29.75
N SER A 143 2.06 -4.87 29.72
CA SER A 143 3.52 -4.73 29.70
C SER A 143 3.96 -3.91 28.49
N PRO A 144 5.07 -3.12 28.58
CA PRO A 144 5.60 -2.40 27.43
C PRO A 144 5.85 -3.29 26.20
N SER A 145 6.15 -4.57 26.44
CA SER A 145 6.36 -5.56 25.38
C SER A 145 5.12 -5.81 24.50
N ALA A 146 3.92 -5.59 25.03
CA ALA A 146 2.67 -5.78 24.29
C ALA A 146 2.41 -4.69 23.25
N VAL A 147 3.13 -3.57 23.31
CA VAL A 147 2.98 -2.45 22.37
C VAL A 147 3.79 -2.67 21.09
N TYR A 148 4.88 -3.44 21.16
CA TYR A 148 5.78 -3.64 20.01
C TYR A 148 5.09 -4.22 18.77
N PRO A 149 4.21 -5.24 18.86
CA PRO A 149 3.50 -5.75 17.68
C PRO A 149 2.66 -4.68 17.00
N LEU A 150 1.97 -3.82 17.78
CA LEU A 150 1.18 -2.72 17.21
C LEU A 150 2.09 -1.70 16.51
N ILE A 151 3.21 -1.31 17.13
CA ILE A 151 4.18 -0.39 16.53
C ILE A 151 4.73 -0.98 15.22
N HIS A 152 5.08 -2.26 15.24
CA HIS A 152 5.60 -2.97 14.08
C HIS A 152 4.57 -2.97 12.93
N ALA A 153 3.32 -3.35 13.20
CA ALA A 153 2.24 -3.31 12.22
C ALA A 153 2.06 -1.92 11.59
N LEU A 154 2.02 -0.86 12.40
CA LEU A 154 1.89 0.52 11.90
C LEU A 154 3.09 0.95 11.05
N MET A 155 4.30 0.55 11.43
CA MET A 155 5.51 0.82 10.66
C MET A 155 5.56 0.01 9.35
N THR A 156 5.08 -1.24 9.37
CA THR A 156 4.89 -2.07 8.18
C THR A 156 3.94 -1.40 7.20
N LEU A 157 2.76 -0.95 7.66
CA LEU A 157 1.80 -0.24 6.82
C LEU A 157 2.42 1.01 6.19
N ARG A 158 3.02 1.87 7.02
CA ARG A 158 3.65 3.11 6.57
C ARG A 158 4.69 2.85 5.49
N THR A 159 5.56 1.86 5.72
CA THR A 159 6.63 1.49 4.80
C THR A 159 6.06 0.91 3.51
N ALA A 160 5.07 0.02 3.61
CA ALA A 160 4.43 -0.60 2.45
C ALA A 160 3.74 0.44 1.56
N VAL A 161 2.99 1.37 2.14
CA VAL A 161 2.34 2.48 1.42
C VAL A 161 3.39 3.36 0.73
N ALA A 162 4.42 3.80 1.47
CA ALA A 162 5.48 4.63 0.92
C ALA A 162 6.22 3.93 -0.24
N CYS A 163 6.58 2.66 -0.07
CA CYS A 163 7.20 1.85 -1.10
C CYS A 163 6.31 1.68 -2.33
N THR A 164 5.01 1.45 -2.16
CA THR A 164 4.06 1.35 -3.28
C THR A 164 3.97 2.66 -4.04
N ILE A 165 3.81 3.79 -3.36
CA ILE A 165 3.77 5.12 -3.99
C ILE A 165 5.07 5.39 -4.75
N HIS A 166 6.22 5.13 -4.12
CA HIS A 166 7.52 5.29 -4.74
C HIS A 166 7.65 4.43 -6.01
N LYS A 167 7.30 3.15 -5.95
CA LYS A 167 7.33 2.25 -7.11
C LYS A 167 6.39 2.71 -8.23
N ILE A 168 5.21 3.23 -7.92
CA ILE A 168 4.29 3.75 -8.95
C ILE A 168 4.89 4.98 -9.65
N LEU A 169 5.53 5.87 -8.91
CA LEU A 169 6.09 7.11 -9.46
C LEU A 169 7.37 6.87 -10.26
N TYR A 170 8.25 6.01 -9.75
CA TYR A 170 9.62 5.85 -10.22
C TYR A 170 9.91 4.50 -10.91
N SER A 171 8.91 3.63 -11.14
CA SER A 171 9.16 2.43 -11.95
C SER A 171 9.51 2.84 -13.39
N SER A 172 10.76 2.63 -13.77
CA SER A 172 11.21 2.69 -15.16
C SER A 172 10.77 1.42 -15.89
N ASP A 173 10.31 1.56 -17.14
CA ASP A 173 10.24 0.41 -18.05
C ASP A 173 11.69 0.11 -18.46
N SER A 174 12.39 -0.78 -17.73
CA SER A 174 13.48 -1.50 -18.37
C SER A 174 12.80 -2.40 -19.39
N GLY A 175 12.75 -1.95 -20.64
CA GLY A 175 12.25 -2.77 -21.75
C GLY A 175 12.92 -4.13 -21.72
N ASP A 176 12.14 -5.16 -21.97
CA ASP A 176 12.61 -6.53 -22.15
C ASP A 176 13.78 -6.53 -23.15
N SER A 177 15.01 -6.61 -22.64
CA SER A 177 16.12 -7.11 -23.44
C SER A 177 16.12 -8.63 -23.28
N GLU A 178 15.18 -9.29 -23.95
CA GLU A 178 15.32 -10.71 -24.23
C GLU A 178 16.48 -10.91 -25.20
N HIS A 179 17.67 -11.17 -24.67
CA HIS A 179 18.64 -12.01 -25.36
C HIS A 179 19.21 -13.05 -24.39
N SER A 180 18.68 -14.26 -24.54
CA SER A 180 19.44 -15.51 -24.70
C SER A 180 20.50 -15.86 -23.67
N SER A 181 20.15 -16.83 -22.81
CA SER A 181 20.95 -18.03 -22.49
C SER A 181 22.49 -17.92 -22.54
N SER A 182 23.12 -17.85 -21.37
CA SER A 182 23.97 -18.95 -20.89
C SER A 182 24.16 -18.85 -19.36
N GLU A 183 24.29 -20.00 -18.70
CA GLU A 183 24.81 -20.08 -17.34
C GLU A 183 26.04 -19.19 -17.15
N MET A 184 26.07 -18.38 -16.09
CA MET A 184 27.33 -17.95 -15.47
C MET A 184 27.24 -18.24 -13.98
N VAL A 185 27.90 -19.35 -13.60
CA VAL A 185 28.33 -19.64 -12.25
C VAL A 185 29.11 -18.43 -11.74
N VAL A 186 28.60 -17.78 -10.70
CA VAL A 186 29.30 -16.71 -9.99
C VAL A 186 30.23 -17.36 -8.97
N THR A 187 31.47 -17.62 -9.38
CA THR A 187 32.54 -17.94 -8.42
C THR A 187 32.94 -16.64 -7.73
N VAL A 188 32.67 -16.54 -6.43
CA VAL A 188 33.12 -15.43 -5.58
C VAL A 188 34.64 -15.51 -5.43
N MET A 189 35.39 -14.64 -6.10
CA MET A 189 36.80 -14.43 -5.79
C MET A 189 36.94 -13.43 -4.66
N THR A 190 37.71 -13.78 -3.64
CA THR A 190 38.08 -12.88 -2.54
C THR A 190 39.00 -11.76 -3.05
N PRO A 191 38.86 -10.52 -2.54
CA PRO A 191 39.73 -9.41 -2.96
C PRO A 191 41.15 -9.61 -2.44
N LYS A 192 42.15 -9.41 -3.30
CA LYS A 192 43.57 -9.35 -2.89
C LYS A 192 43.81 -8.08 -2.07
N ILE A 193 44.07 -8.27 -0.78
CA ILE A 193 44.54 -7.22 0.13
C ILE A 193 45.88 -6.69 -0.39
N HIS A 194 45.90 -5.44 -0.84
CA HIS A 194 47.15 -4.72 -1.07
C HIS A 194 47.64 -4.19 0.29
N ARG A 195 48.75 -4.75 0.75
CA ARG A 195 49.44 -4.32 1.97
C ARG A 195 50.08 -2.97 1.69
N ILE A 196 49.55 -1.90 2.29
CA ILE A 196 50.18 -0.58 2.31
C ILE A 196 51.25 -0.64 3.40
N GLU A 197 52.53 -0.60 3.00
CA GLU A 197 53.63 -0.36 3.93
C GLU A 197 53.69 1.13 4.25
N ILE A 198 53.47 1.47 5.51
CA ILE A 198 53.70 2.82 6.04
C ILE A 198 55.14 2.86 6.53
N SER A 199 55.99 3.61 5.82
CA SER A 199 57.32 4.00 6.27
C SER A 199 57.19 5.15 7.28
N TYR A 200 57.72 4.97 8.49
CA TYR A 200 57.91 6.05 9.45
C TYR A 200 59.33 6.61 9.27
N MET A 201 59.45 7.93 9.12
CA MET A 201 60.71 8.66 9.36
C MET A 201 60.95 8.79 10.86
#